data_AF-A0A317LM30-F1
#
_entry.id   AF-A0A317LM30-F1
#
_cell.length_a   1.000
_cell.length_b   1.000
_cell.length_c   1.000
_cell.angle_alpha   90.00
_cell.angle_beta   90.00
_cell.angle_gamma   90.00
#
_symmetry.space_group_name_H-M   'P 1'
#
loop_
_entity.id
_entity.type
_entity.pdbx_description
1 polymer ?
#
loop_
_entity_poly.entity_id
_entity_poly.type
_entity_poly.pdbx_seq_one_letter_code
_entity_poly.pdbx_strand_id
1 'polypeptide(L)'
;MVRRNDKAGSRPGGPKGPTRPRGWGEWRGGGTRLGAPAALTLALAVSLPTAFAAPAAGHTAAEAVRVETPVASSADDAVNQPEATAFSRRHYYSTWRDARTYWSQESRYPTGGWLWAGRHYFFCQVEGEPHSDGEDGYSTWWALTDDDTGNRDVFVSATAFSNSEPWKPIEGLPRC
;
A
#
# COMPACT_ATOMS: atom_id res chain seq x y z
N MET A 1 -66.57 -39.69 14.73
CA MET A 1 -65.33 -40.49 14.61
C MET A 1 -64.48 -39.88 13.50
N VAL A 2 -63.55 -38.99 13.84
CA VAL A 2 -62.70 -38.29 12.87
C VAL A 2 -61.27 -38.40 13.40
N ARG A 3 -60.45 -39.23 12.74
CA ARG A 3 -59.05 -39.45 13.12
C ARG A 3 -58.21 -38.27 12.64
N ARG A 4 -57.45 -37.68 13.56
CA ARG A 4 -56.36 -36.73 13.27
C ARG A 4 -55.18 -37.51 12.71
N ASN A 5 -54.63 -37.06 11.59
CA ASN A 5 -53.42 -37.60 10.99
C ASN A 5 -52.30 -36.56 11.22
N ASP A 6 -51.43 -36.86 12.17
CA ASP A 6 -50.16 -36.18 12.35
C ASP A 6 -49.18 -36.66 11.27
N LYS A 7 -48.74 -35.76 10.40
CA LYS A 7 -47.58 -35.98 9.52
C LYS A 7 -46.52 -34.93 9.82
N ALA A 8 -45.51 -35.36 10.57
CA ALA A 8 -44.27 -34.65 10.77
C ALA A 8 -43.53 -34.48 9.44
N GLY A 9 -43.28 -33.23 9.05
CA GLY A 9 -42.43 -32.87 7.91
C GLY A 9 -40.97 -32.89 8.30
N SER A 10 -40.21 -33.78 7.67
CA SER A 10 -38.75 -33.90 7.78
C SER A 10 -38.03 -32.67 7.22
N ARG A 11 -36.96 -32.24 7.90
CA ARG A 11 -36.09 -31.12 7.54
C ARG A 11 -35.21 -31.45 6.31
N PRO A 12 -34.86 -30.47 5.46
CA PRO A 12 -34.05 -30.70 4.27
C PRO A 12 -32.57 -30.94 4.61
N GLY A 13 -31.94 -31.82 3.83
CA GLY A 13 -30.54 -32.20 3.92
C GLY A 13 -29.58 -31.06 3.58
N GLY A 14 -28.57 -30.87 4.42
CA GLY A 14 -27.46 -29.96 4.17
C GLY A 14 -26.43 -30.54 3.19
N PRO A 15 -25.73 -29.68 2.43
CA PRO A 15 -24.71 -30.11 1.48
C PRO A 15 -23.45 -30.67 2.18
N LYS A 16 -22.89 -31.71 1.57
CA LYS A 16 -21.66 -32.42 1.97
C LYS A 16 -20.42 -31.71 1.39
N GLY A 17 -19.39 -31.53 2.24
CA GLY A 17 -17.97 -31.37 1.86
C GLY A 17 -17.55 -29.95 1.39
N PRO A 18 -16.29 -29.54 1.63
CA PRO A 18 -15.14 -30.25 1.07
C PRO A 18 -14.15 -30.86 2.09
N THR A 19 -13.56 -31.95 1.64
CA THR A 19 -12.49 -32.75 2.24
C THR A 19 -11.22 -31.91 2.40
N ARG A 20 -10.75 -31.72 3.64
CA ARG A 20 -9.44 -31.09 3.92
C ARG A 20 -8.30 -32.01 3.47
N PRO A 21 -7.27 -31.51 2.76
CA PRO A 21 -6.04 -32.27 2.55
C PRO A 21 -5.33 -32.48 3.89
N ARG A 22 -5.04 -33.75 4.19
CA ARG A 22 -4.09 -34.17 5.22
C ARG A 22 -2.68 -33.94 4.69
N GLY A 23 -1.85 -33.23 5.43
CA GLY A 23 -0.43 -33.09 5.10
C GLY A 23 0.25 -31.91 5.77
N TRP A 24 0.22 -31.83 7.09
CA TRP A 24 1.13 -30.95 7.82
C TRP A 24 2.36 -31.78 8.19
N GLY A 25 3.47 -31.46 7.54
CA GLY A 25 4.79 -32.02 7.82
C GLY A 25 5.21 -31.71 9.24
N GLU A 26 5.38 -32.77 10.00
CA GLU A 26 5.95 -32.84 11.33
C GLU A 26 7.43 -32.39 11.30
N TRP A 27 7.69 -31.12 11.61
CA TRP A 27 9.04 -30.66 11.95
C TRP A 27 9.32 -30.99 13.42
N ARG A 28 9.94 -32.15 13.66
CA ARG A 28 10.65 -32.44 14.91
C ARG A 28 12.11 -31.99 14.79
N GLY A 29 12.45 -30.94 15.53
CA GLY A 29 13.81 -30.65 16.00
C GLY A 29 13.60 -29.80 17.25
N GLY A 30 13.70 -30.35 18.45
CA GLY A 30 14.97 -30.78 19.03
C GLY A 30 15.37 -29.69 20.01
N GLY A 31 14.84 -29.77 21.23
CA GLY A 31 15.08 -28.78 22.27
C GLY A 31 16.44 -28.94 22.93
N THR A 32 16.96 -27.82 23.45
CA THR A 32 17.79 -27.83 24.65
C THR A 32 17.39 -26.63 25.51
N ARG A 33 17.06 -26.94 26.77
CA ARG A 33 16.69 -25.98 27.81
C ARG A 33 17.96 -25.42 28.49
N LEU A 34 17.71 -24.37 29.27
CA LEU A 34 18.42 -23.90 30.48
C LEU A 34 19.46 -22.79 30.26
N GLY A 35 19.15 -21.63 30.84
CA GLY A 35 20.08 -20.52 31.04
C GLY A 35 19.36 -19.20 31.36
N ALA A 36 18.92 -19.04 32.60
CA ALA A 36 18.65 -17.73 33.21
C ALA A 36 19.51 -17.62 34.47
N PRO A 37 19.69 -16.46 35.13
CA PRO A 37 19.67 -15.07 34.66
C PRO A 37 21.01 -14.35 35.00
N ALA A 38 21.30 -13.22 34.37
CA ALA A 38 22.31 -12.29 34.89
C ALA A 38 21.81 -10.85 34.74
N ALA A 39 21.32 -10.32 35.85
CA ALA A 39 21.22 -8.88 36.07
C ALA A 39 22.63 -8.29 36.12
N LEU A 40 22.88 -7.15 35.46
CA LEU A 40 23.82 -6.16 35.96
C LEU A 40 23.64 -4.79 35.27
N THR A 41 23.36 -3.79 36.11
CA THR A 41 23.86 -2.41 36.09
C THR A 41 23.50 -1.44 34.96
N LEU A 42 22.65 -0.49 35.38
CA LEU A 42 22.66 0.94 35.04
C LEU A 42 24.04 1.49 34.64
N ALA A 43 24.07 2.27 33.57
CA ALA A 43 24.93 3.45 33.46
C ALA A 43 24.17 4.57 32.76
N LEU A 44 23.86 5.63 33.52
CA LEU A 44 23.49 6.93 33.02
C LEU A 44 24.64 7.49 32.16
N ALA A 45 24.34 8.01 30.98
CA ALA A 45 25.16 9.02 30.32
C ALA A 45 24.30 10.25 30.05
N VAL A 46 24.67 11.33 30.73
CA VAL A 46 24.04 12.64 30.80
C VAL A 46 24.60 13.53 29.69
N SER A 47 23.71 14.28 29.02
CA SER A 47 23.96 15.61 28.38
C SER A 47 24.88 15.66 27.14
N LEU A 48 24.73 16.54 26.13
CA LEU A 48 24.10 17.87 25.99
C LEU A 48 23.49 18.05 24.57
N PRO A 49 22.54 18.98 24.38
CA PRO A 49 22.16 19.48 23.06
C PRO A 49 23.18 20.51 22.54
N THR A 50 23.77 20.27 21.36
CA THR A 50 24.52 21.27 20.60
C THR A 50 23.56 22.10 19.75
N ALA A 51 23.21 23.28 20.25
CA ALA A 51 22.58 24.32 19.45
C ALA A 51 23.63 24.91 18.50
N PHE A 52 23.50 24.67 17.18
CA PHE A 52 24.28 25.39 16.18
C PHE A 52 23.52 26.65 15.78
N ALA A 53 24.18 27.78 16.00
CA ALA A 53 23.67 29.12 15.75
C ALA A 53 23.43 29.38 14.26
N ALA A 54 22.32 30.06 13.98
CA ALA A 54 22.03 30.66 12.69
C ALA A 54 22.85 31.95 12.49
N PRO A 55 23.38 32.20 11.27
CA PRO A 55 23.72 33.56 10.84
C PRO A 55 22.47 34.26 10.27
N ALA A 56 22.15 35.41 10.86
CA ALA A 56 21.29 36.44 10.28
C ALA A 56 22.13 37.40 9.41
N ALA A 57 21.41 38.18 8.59
CA ALA A 57 21.88 39.21 7.64
C ALA A 57 22.41 38.63 6.32
N GLY A 58 21.91 39.00 5.14
CA GLY A 58 21.05 40.12 4.77
C GLY A 58 21.46 40.51 3.35
N HIS A 59 20.58 40.33 2.37
CA HIS A 59 20.72 40.95 1.06
C HIS A 59 19.35 41.45 0.62
N THR A 60 19.19 42.75 0.83
CA THR A 60 18.62 43.73 -0.09
C THR A 60 17.60 43.23 -1.12
N ALA A 61 16.40 43.81 -0.98
CA ALA A 61 15.41 44.08 -1.99
C ALA A 61 15.95 44.19 -3.43
N ALA A 62 15.29 43.49 -4.34
CA ALA A 62 15.08 43.95 -5.70
C ALA A 62 13.67 43.53 -6.12
N GLU A 63 12.81 44.53 -6.07
CA GLU A 63 11.48 44.60 -6.65
C GLU A 63 11.56 44.32 -8.16
N ALA A 64 10.80 43.33 -8.63
CA ALA A 64 10.49 43.20 -10.05
C ALA A 64 8.99 42.91 -10.16
N VAL A 65 8.23 44.00 -10.15
CA VAL A 65 6.87 44.06 -10.69
C VAL A 65 6.86 43.38 -12.05
N ARG A 66 6.15 42.26 -12.18
CA ARG A 66 5.73 41.75 -13.48
C ARG A 66 4.22 41.71 -13.52
N VAL A 67 3.72 42.78 -14.12
CA VAL A 67 2.40 42.99 -14.73
C VAL A 67 1.65 41.68 -14.98
N GLU A 68 0.49 41.58 -14.33
CA GLU A 68 -0.59 40.67 -14.71
C GLU A 68 -1.06 41.02 -16.12
N THR A 69 -0.89 40.08 -17.05
CA THR A 69 -1.67 40.04 -18.29
C THR A 69 -2.77 39.00 -18.11
N PRO A 70 -4.05 39.39 -18.05
CA PRO A 70 -5.15 38.43 -18.17
C PRO A 70 -5.31 38.09 -19.65
N VAL A 71 -4.76 36.95 -20.09
CA VAL A 71 -5.19 36.34 -21.35
C VAL A 71 -6.30 35.37 -21.01
N ALA A 72 -7.50 35.81 -21.37
CA ALA A 72 -8.72 35.05 -21.39
C ALA A 72 -8.55 33.73 -22.16
N SER A 73 -9.33 32.75 -21.70
CA SER A 73 -9.82 31.58 -22.40
C SER A 73 -9.47 31.49 -23.89
N SER A 74 -8.74 30.44 -24.24
CA SER A 74 -9.03 29.68 -25.45
C SER A 74 -9.31 28.25 -25.01
N ALA A 75 -10.57 28.02 -24.63
CA ALA A 75 -11.17 26.71 -24.76
C ALA A 75 -11.23 26.45 -26.26
N ASP A 76 -10.35 25.60 -26.80
CA ASP A 76 -10.45 24.90 -28.09
C ASP A 76 -9.05 24.37 -28.49
N ASP A 77 -8.46 23.47 -27.69
CA ASP A 77 -7.42 22.54 -28.20
C ASP A 77 -7.27 21.30 -27.27
N ALA A 78 -8.40 20.77 -26.82
CA ALA A 78 -8.47 19.60 -25.95
C ALA A 78 -8.58 18.29 -26.73
N VAL A 79 -7.91 18.16 -27.89
CA VAL A 79 -7.97 16.94 -28.73
C VAL A 79 -6.62 16.57 -29.33
N ASN A 80 -5.51 16.56 -28.59
CA ASN A 80 -4.36 15.66 -28.83
C ASN A 80 -3.14 15.90 -27.90
N GLN A 81 -3.27 15.58 -26.61
CA GLN A 81 -2.09 15.32 -25.75
C GLN A 81 -2.40 14.19 -24.75
N PRO A 82 -2.71 12.95 -25.20
CA PRO A 82 -3.22 11.92 -24.30
C PRO A 82 -2.17 11.30 -23.36
N GLU A 83 -0.86 11.36 -23.65
CA GLU A 83 0.12 10.58 -22.87
C GLU A 83 0.86 11.39 -21.79
N ALA A 84 1.33 12.60 -22.10
CA ALA A 84 2.05 13.42 -21.12
C ALA A 84 1.15 14.02 -20.03
N THR A 85 -0.16 14.19 -20.30
CA THR A 85 -1.16 14.60 -19.29
C THR A 85 -1.91 13.43 -18.65
N ALA A 86 -1.64 12.18 -19.07
CA ALA A 86 -2.24 11.01 -18.42
C ALA A 86 -1.60 10.75 -17.04
N PHE A 87 -0.28 10.84 -16.93
CA PHE A 87 0.43 10.58 -15.66
C PHE A 87 0.29 11.70 -14.63
N SER A 88 -0.25 12.87 -14.98
CA SER A 88 -0.54 13.93 -14.01
C SER A 88 -1.91 13.77 -13.34
N ARG A 89 -2.76 12.86 -13.83
CA ARG A 89 -4.06 12.60 -13.20
C ARG A 89 -3.88 11.71 -11.98
N ARG A 90 -4.35 12.21 -10.85
CA ARG A 90 -4.37 11.51 -9.57
C ARG A 90 -5.69 10.77 -9.40
N HIS A 91 -5.61 9.46 -9.19
CA HIS A 91 -6.75 8.61 -8.88
C HIS A 91 -6.71 8.21 -7.40
N TYR A 92 -7.78 8.46 -6.66
CA TYR A 92 -7.79 8.26 -5.21
C TYR A 92 -8.38 6.90 -4.82
N TYR A 93 -7.62 6.14 -4.04
CA TYR A 93 -8.01 4.83 -3.53
C TYR A 93 -7.69 4.70 -2.05
N SER A 94 -8.38 3.78 -1.38
CA SER A 94 -8.08 3.42 0.00
C SER A 94 -7.18 2.19 0.04
N THR A 95 -6.10 2.26 0.83
CA THR A 95 -5.29 1.12 1.24
C THR A 95 -5.73 0.66 2.61
N TRP A 96 -5.93 -0.65 2.79
CA TRP A 96 -6.43 -1.20 4.06
C TRP A 96 -5.33 -1.49 5.08
N ARG A 97 -4.06 -1.37 4.66
CA ARG A 97 -2.90 -1.62 5.49
C ARG A 97 -1.71 -0.79 5.04
N ASP A 98 -0.67 -0.82 5.87
CA ASP A 98 0.64 -0.31 5.54
C ASP A 98 1.31 -1.19 4.48
N ALA A 99 2.03 -0.57 3.57
CA ALA A 99 2.73 -1.24 2.49
C ALA A 99 4.12 -0.64 2.26
N ARG A 100 5.09 -1.51 1.96
CA ARG A 100 6.40 -1.07 1.50
C ARG A 100 6.31 -0.53 0.08
N THR A 101 7.15 0.46 -0.21
CA THR A 101 7.27 1.01 -1.57
C THR A 101 8.59 0.59 -2.23
N TYR A 102 8.60 0.61 -3.55
CA TYR A 102 9.64 0.03 -4.38
C TYR A 102 9.99 0.95 -5.55
N TRP A 103 11.25 0.98 -5.99
CA TRP A 103 11.68 1.76 -7.15
C TRP A 103 11.27 1.15 -8.49
N SER A 104 10.67 -0.03 -8.47
CA SER A 104 10.24 -0.77 -9.65
C SER A 104 9.09 -1.71 -9.29
N GLN A 105 8.50 -2.37 -10.28
CA GLN A 105 7.45 -3.38 -10.10
C GLN A 105 8.02 -4.73 -9.64
N GLU A 106 9.11 -4.71 -8.87
CA GLU A 106 9.86 -5.86 -8.41
C GLU A 106 10.25 -5.66 -6.95
N SER A 107 10.00 -6.68 -6.15
CA SER A 107 10.20 -6.68 -4.70
C SER A 107 11.66 -6.59 -4.26
N ARG A 108 12.61 -6.86 -5.17
CA ARG A 108 14.06 -6.78 -4.89
C ARG A 108 14.61 -5.36 -4.76
N TYR A 109 13.85 -4.33 -5.16
CA TYR A 109 14.29 -2.92 -5.13
C TYR A 109 13.44 -2.07 -4.18
N PRO A 110 13.47 -2.33 -2.85
CA PRO A 110 12.73 -1.52 -1.88
C PRO A 110 13.32 -0.11 -1.78
N THR A 111 12.45 0.87 -1.56
CA THR A 111 12.87 2.27 -1.28
C THR A 111 13.35 2.47 0.15
N GLY A 112 12.91 1.59 1.06
CA GLY A 112 12.97 1.82 2.52
C GLY A 112 11.82 2.70 3.04
N GLY A 113 10.97 3.18 2.14
CA GLY A 113 9.78 3.97 2.40
C GLY A 113 8.52 3.15 2.62
N TRP A 114 7.46 3.87 2.98
CA TRP A 114 6.18 3.31 3.37
C TRP A 114 5.01 4.13 2.84
N LEU A 115 3.95 3.42 2.48
CA LEU A 115 2.62 3.94 2.29
C LEU A 115 1.76 3.42 3.44
N TRP A 116 1.35 4.29 4.37
CA TRP A 116 0.53 3.89 5.51
C TRP A 116 -0.90 3.58 5.09
N ALA A 117 -1.65 2.83 5.90
CA ALA A 117 -3.07 2.59 5.64
C ALA A 117 -3.84 3.92 5.56
N GLY A 118 -4.68 4.11 4.54
CA GLY A 118 -5.40 5.38 4.38
C GLY A 118 -5.91 5.63 2.98
N ARG A 119 -6.19 6.90 2.67
CA ARG A 119 -6.62 7.32 1.34
C ARG A 119 -5.49 8.05 0.63
N HIS A 120 -5.07 7.49 -0.50
CA HIS A 120 -3.90 7.92 -1.26
C HIS A 120 -4.26 8.19 -2.71
N TYR A 121 -3.39 8.92 -3.40
CA TYR A 121 -3.48 9.04 -4.85
C TYR A 121 -2.54 8.07 -5.55
N PHE A 122 -2.92 7.66 -6.74
CA PHE A 122 -2.15 6.79 -7.62
C PHE A 122 -2.24 7.35 -9.02
N PHE A 123 -1.17 7.18 -9.79
CA PHE A 123 -1.08 7.71 -11.15
C PHE A 123 -1.55 6.68 -12.16
N CYS A 124 -1.01 5.47 -12.08
CA CYS A 124 -1.30 4.38 -12.99
C CYS A 124 -0.94 3.03 -12.35
N GLN A 125 -1.21 1.94 -13.07
CA GLN A 125 -0.83 0.59 -12.68
C GLN A 125 -0.14 -0.17 -13.80
N VAL A 126 0.62 -1.18 -13.42
CA VAL A 126 1.39 -2.00 -14.33
C VAL A 126 1.51 -3.41 -13.75
N GLU A 127 1.63 -4.39 -14.64
CA GLU A 127 1.87 -5.78 -14.26
C GLU A 127 3.38 -5.98 -14.10
N GLY A 128 3.80 -6.68 -13.04
CA GLY A 128 5.20 -6.85 -12.69
C GLY A 128 5.48 -8.18 -11.99
N GLU A 129 6.54 -8.21 -11.17
CA GLU A 129 6.87 -9.38 -10.38
C GLU A 129 5.69 -9.71 -9.44
N PRO A 130 5.28 -10.99 -9.34
CA PRO A 130 4.28 -11.35 -8.37
C PRO A 130 4.77 -11.10 -6.94
N HIS A 131 3.96 -10.38 -6.17
CA HIS A 131 4.27 -10.04 -4.80
C HIS A 131 3.28 -10.69 -3.84
N SER A 132 3.80 -11.27 -2.75
CA SER A 132 3.02 -11.70 -1.60
C SER A 132 3.38 -10.87 -0.38
N ASP A 133 2.36 -10.60 0.42
CA ASP A 133 2.49 -9.88 1.68
C ASP A 133 2.75 -10.76 2.90
N GLY A 134 2.80 -12.08 2.70
CA GLY A 134 3.10 -13.04 3.76
C GLY A 134 1.93 -13.44 4.66
N GLU A 135 0.74 -12.85 4.48
CA GLU A 135 -0.47 -13.27 5.21
C GLU A 135 -1.32 -14.19 4.34
N ASP A 136 -1.89 -13.66 3.27
CA ASP A 136 -2.69 -14.40 2.28
C ASP A 136 -2.89 -13.59 0.98
N GLY A 137 -2.37 -12.36 0.92
CA GLY A 137 -2.48 -11.53 -0.26
C GLY A 137 -1.37 -11.81 -1.24
N TYR A 138 -1.76 -11.89 -2.50
CA TYR A 138 -0.89 -12.09 -3.64
C TYR A 138 -1.39 -11.20 -4.76
N SER A 139 -0.50 -10.53 -5.49
CA SER A 139 -0.87 -9.81 -6.71
C SER A 139 0.29 -9.68 -7.68
N THR A 140 0.00 -9.70 -8.97
CA THR A 140 0.94 -9.34 -10.05
C THR A 140 0.89 -7.86 -10.42
N TRP A 141 -0.05 -7.10 -9.84
CA TRP A 141 -0.28 -5.70 -10.17
C TRP A 141 0.41 -4.76 -9.18
N TRP A 142 0.91 -3.65 -9.72
CA TRP A 142 1.65 -2.63 -9.01
C TRP A 142 1.09 -1.25 -9.37
N ALA A 143 0.93 -0.38 -8.39
CA ALA A 143 0.43 0.97 -8.57
C ALA A 143 1.53 2.00 -8.34
N LEU A 144 1.67 2.96 -9.26
CA LEU A 144 2.61 4.07 -9.18
C LEU A 144 2.03 5.21 -8.32
N THR A 145 2.80 5.70 -7.36
CA THR A 145 2.40 6.75 -6.42
C THR A 145 3.63 7.49 -5.86
N ASP A 146 3.40 8.48 -5.01
CA ASP A 146 4.40 9.04 -4.10
C ASP A 146 4.07 8.51 -2.70
N ASP A 147 5.09 8.10 -1.95
CA ASP A 147 4.87 7.52 -0.63
C ASP A 147 4.86 8.55 0.50
N ASP A 148 4.44 8.12 1.67
CA ASP A 148 4.29 9.01 2.82
C ASP A 148 5.64 9.35 3.49
N THR A 149 6.72 8.67 3.09
CA THR A 149 8.09 8.95 3.53
C THR A 149 8.82 9.95 2.64
N GLY A 150 8.15 10.46 1.59
CA GLY A 150 8.65 11.50 0.71
C GLY A 150 9.35 11.01 -0.55
N ASN A 151 9.33 9.70 -0.83
CA ASN A 151 9.79 9.18 -2.12
C ASN A 151 8.72 9.44 -3.19
N ARG A 152 9.18 9.72 -4.41
CA ARG A 152 8.32 9.96 -5.56
C ARG A 152 8.48 8.89 -6.62
N ASP A 153 7.45 8.71 -7.43
CA ASP A 153 7.44 7.76 -8.54
C ASP A 153 7.80 6.33 -8.10
N VAL A 154 7.22 5.90 -6.98
CA VAL A 154 7.42 4.59 -6.39
C VAL A 154 6.23 3.68 -6.62
N PHE A 155 6.49 2.37 -6.64
CA PHE A 155 5.47 1.35 -6.79
C PHE A 155 5.07 0.76 -5.45
N VAL A 156 3.77 0.52 -5.28
CA VAL A 156 3.21 -0.30 -4.21
C VAL A 156 2.49 -1.49 -4.82
N SER A 157 2.63 -2.66 -4.20
CA SER A 157 1.88 -3.84 -4.65
C SER A 157 0.39 -3.64 -4.47
N ALA A 158 -0.41 -4.11 -5.42
CA ALA A 158 -1.87 -4.03 -5.37
C ALA A 158 -2.46 -4.81 -4.19
N THR A 159 -1.70 -5.68 -3.52
CA THR A 159 -2.10 -6.34 -2.27
C THR A 159 -2.52 -5.35 -1.16
N ALA A 160 -2.06 -4.10 -1.21
CA ALA A 160 -2.46 -3.03 -0.28
C ALA A 160 -3.89 -2.50 -0.48
N PHE A 161 -4.53 -2.78 -1.61
CA PHE A 161 -5.85 -2.24 -1.97
C PHE A 161 -6.95 -3.17 -1.47
N SER A 162 -8.06 -2.61 -0.97
CA SER A 162 -9.16 -3.42 -0.40
C SER A 162 -9.94 -4.20 -1.44
N ASN A 163 -9.84 -3.81 -2.71
CA ASN A 163 -10.62 -4.32 -3.83
C ASN A 163 -9.75 -4.92 -4.95
N SER A 164 -8.49 -5.26 -4.67
CA SER A 164 -7.65 -5.93 -5.66
C SER A 164 -7.88 -7.44 -5.64
N GLU A 165 -7.93 -8.04 -6.83
CA GLU A 165 -7.84 -9.48 -6.99
C GLU A 165 -6.42 -9.85 -7.45
N PRO A 166 -5.92 -11.06 -7.14
CA PRO A 166 -4.54 -11.43 -7.41
C PRO A 166 -4.07 -11.29 -8.86
N TRP A 167 -4.98 -11.49 -9.83
CA TRP A 167 -4.67 -11.57 -11.25
C TRP A 167 -5.37 -10.50 -12.07
N LYS A 168 -6.07 -9.56 -11.42
CA LYS A 168 -6.80 -8.50 -12.13
C LYS A 168 -6.23 -7.13 -11.83
N PRO A 169 -6.25 -6.24 -12.84
CA PRO A 169 -5.92 -4.84 -12.60
C PRO A 169 -6.87 -4.23 -11.58
N ILE A 170 -6.38 -3.24 -10.86
CA ILE A 170 -7.17 -2.37 -9.98
C ILE A 170 -8.20 -1.64 -10.84
N GLU A 171 -9.47 -1.80 -10.51
CA GLU A 171 -10.57 -1.22 -11.29
C GLU A 171 -10.50 0.32 -11.29
N GLY A 172 -10.58 0.92 -12.48
CA GLY A 172 -10.59 2.37 -12.67
C GLY A 172 -9.22 3.06 -12.66
N LEU A 173 -8.13 2.35 -12.36
CA LEU A 173 -6.77 2.89 -12.40
C LEU A 173 -6.18 2.66 -13.81
N PRO A 174 -5.72 3.69 -14.53
CA PRO A 174 -5.22 3.53 -15.89
C PRO A 174 -3.90 2.75 -15.90
N ARG A 175 -3.54 2.13 -17.03
CA ARG A 175 -2.25 1.48 -17.18
C ARG A 175 -1.14 2.50 -17.43
N CYS A 176 0.02 2.26 -16.83
CA CYS A 176 1.30 2.72 -17.35
C CYS A 176 1.63 1.84 -18.59
#